data_AF-A0A9W9EWR5-F1
#
_entry.id   AF-A0A9W9EWR5-F1
#
_cell.length_a   1.000
_cell.length_b   1.000
_cell.length_c   1.000
_cell.angle_alpha   90.00
_cell.angle_beta   90.00
_cell.angle_gamma   90.00
#
_symmetry.space_group_name_H-M   'P 1'
#
loop_
_entity.id
_entity.type
_entity.pdbx_description
1 polymer ?
#
loop_
_entity_poly.entity_id
_entity_poly.type
_entity_poly.pdbx_seq_one_letter_code
_entity_poly.pdbx_strand_id
1 'polypeptide(L)'
;MLTSTQPHSHILGSTRRISLTGVPSPRFDRRASHGAAPVNLPVKQRVPPQSWDSHMHVVEPQRFPISKSAVYEPSVHTLEDALTFESTLGVENLVFVQPSIYGTDNSCLLAALAKLGPARGRGVVVVDPDTIEQETLDEWHALGVRGLRVNLQSVGKVMEQSELEATLFRHAKIARPRNWIIEVYVPLKMIPMLESIVPRLGVTVCIDHFGSPELPAISLCKENLPFDPYTLPGFHSLISLIRTGSTYIKVSAPYRLTKDNGMRDLKAMAREFLSAAPDRVIYATDWPHTRFTGVDISPFTEWCLDLCTHEPGLADKLFRRNTERMLGADSV
;
A
#
# COMPACT_ATOMS: atom_id res chain seq x y z
N MET A 1 13.81 37.47 -55.93
CA MET A 1 14.22 38.75 -56.54
C MET A 1 14.76 39.64 -55.45
N LEU A 2 16.08 39.86 -55.49
CA LEU A 2 16.78 40.91 -54.75
C LEU A 2 16.30 42.28 -55.23
N THR A 3 16.22 43.26 -54.35
CA THR A 3 16.67 44.63 -54.66
C THR A 3 16.93 45.39 -53.36
N SER A 4 18.20 45.68 -53.15
CA SER A 4 18.76 46.72 -52.30
C SER A 4 18.63 48.07 -53.00
N THR A 5 18.49 49.17 -52.26
CA THR A 5 19.18 50.45 -52.55
C THR A 5 19.05 51.42 -51.36
N GLN A 6 20.20 51.84 -50.83
CA GLN A 6 20.43 52.97 -49.91
C GLN A 6 20.58 54.30 -50.71
N PRO A 7 21.15 55.40 -50.17
CA PRO A 7 20.86 56.22 -48.97
C PRO A 7 20.73 57.73 -49.32
N HIS A 8 20.42 58.60 -48.36
CA HIS A 8 20.88 60.00 -48.41
C HIS A 8 21.09 60.59 -47.00
N SER A 9 21.89 61.65 -46.98
CA SER A 9 22.89 62.03 -45.99
C SER A 9 22.62 63.37 -45.30
N HIS A 10 23.07 63.46 -44.03
CA HIS A 10 23.59 64.62 -43.27
C HIS A 10 22.77 65.92 -43.11
N ILE A 11 22.70 66.45 -41.87
CA ILE A 11 23.41 67.67 -41.42
C ILE A 11 23.21 67.91 -39.90
N LEU A 12 24.25 68.49 -39.30
CA LEU A 12 24.55 68.76 -37.89
C LEU A 12 23.58 69.70 -37.15
N GLY A 13 23.50 69.56 -35.82
CA GLY A 13 22.95 70.57 -34.91
C GLY A 13 23.13 70.22 -33.43
N SER A 14 24.03 70.95 -32.77
CA SER A 14 24.52 70.72 -31.41
C SER A 14 23.59 71.23 -30.28
N THR A 15 23.71 70.57 -29.11
CA THR A 15 23.51 71.06 -27.73
C THR A 15 22.12 71.48 -27.23
N ARG A 16 21.62 70.74 -26.21
CA ARG A 16 21.69 71.18 -24.80
C ARG A 16 21.31 70.05 -23.83
N ARG A 17 22.17 69.84 -22.84
CA ARG A 17 21.90 69.05 -21.62
C ARG A 17 20.81 69.73 -20.80
N ILE A 18 19.83 68.95 -20.33
CA ILE A 18 19.10 69.25 -19.10
C ILE A 18 19.13 67.99 -18.25
N SER A 19 19.79 68.12 -17.10
CA SER A 19 19.87 67.16 -16.02
C SER A 19 18.51 67.08 -15.33
N LEU A 20 17.93 65.88 -15.24
CA LEU A 20 16.86 65.60 -14.29
C LEU A 20 17.37 64.58 -13.28
N THR A 21 17.41 65.07 -12.06
CA THR A 21 17.81 64.45 -10.80
C THR A 21 17.10 63.12 -10.54
N GLY A 22 17.86 62.17 -10.00
CA GLY A 22 17.44 60.81 -9.75
C GLY A 22 16.24 60.66 -8.83
N VAL A 23 15.37 59.72 -9.19
CA VAL A 23 14.36 59.14 -8.31
C VAL A 23 15.04 57.99 -7.54
N PRO A 24 14.96 57.92 -6.20
CA PRO A 24 15.52 56.81 -5.45
C PRO A 24 14.63 55.57 -5.63
N SER A 25 15.18 54.51 -6.22
CA SER A 25 14.56 53.19 -6.23
C SER A 25 14.38 52.70 -4.78
N PRO A 26 13.20 52.17 -4.39
CA PRO A 26 13.03 51.59 -3.07
C PRO A 26 13.91 50.33 -2.98
N ARG A 27 14.90 50.39 -2.08
CA ARG A 27 15.64 49.20 -1.65
C ARG A 27 14.65 48.28 -0.96
N PHE A 28 14.25 47.21 -1.63
CA PHE A 28 13.64 46.07 -0.97
C PHE A 28 14.70 45.47 -0.03
N ASP A 29 14.61 45.81 1.25
CA ASP A 29 15.24 45.04 2.31
C ASP A 29 14.71 43.60 2.22
N ARG A 30 15.50 42.72 1.62
CA ARG A 30 15.35 41.27 1.83
C ARG A 30 15.70 41.02 3.30
N ARG A 31 14.71 41.19 4.18
CA ARG A 31 14.70 40.41 5.42
C ARG A 31 14.75 38.96 4.99
N ALA A 32 15.90 38.33 5.22
CA ALA A 32 16.02 36.89 5.14
C ALA A 32 14.99 36.33 6.14
N SER A 33 13.85 35.87 5.61
CA SER A 33 13.00 34.94 6.32
C SER A 33 13.89 33.76 6.61
N HIS A 34 14.33 33.66 7.87
CA HIS A 34 14.88 32.43 8.39
C HIS A 34 13.73 31.44 8.29
N GLY A 35 13.68 30.69 7.18
CA GLY A 35 12.81 29.55 7.07
C GLY A 35 13.16 28.68 8.26
N ALA A 36 12.20 28.52 9.17
CA ALA A 36 12.34 27.54 10.24
C ALA A 36 12.78 26.24 9.57
N ALA A 37 13.86 25.63 10.08
CA ALA A 37 14.24 24.29 9.65
C ALA A 37 12.97 23.42 9.67
N PRO A 38 12.70 22.60 8.63
CA PRO A 38 11.52 21.76 8.63
C PRO A 38 11.55 20.95 9.92
N VAL A 39 10.55 21.17 10.78
CA VAL A 39 10.39 20.39 12.00
C VAL A 39 10.15 18.97 11.53
N ASN A 40 11.16 18.11 11.67
CA ASN A 40 11.03 16.70 11.31
C ASN A 40 10.17 16.04 12.40
N LEU A 41 8.85 16.15 12.24
CA LEU A 41 7.88 15.58 13.15
C LEU A 41 8.09 14.05 13.19
N PRO A 42 8.03 13.40 14.37
CA PRO A 42 8.05 11.95 14.46
C PRO A 42 6.98 11.30 13.57
N VAL A 43 7.24 10.09 13.06
CA VAL A 43 6.31 9.31 12.20
C VAL A 43 4.88 9.35 12.71
N LYS A 44 4.67 9.06 14.00
CA LYS A 44 3.35 9.05 14.63
C LYS A 44 2.57 10.37 14.58
N GLN A 45 3.25 11.49 14.37
CA GLN A 45 2.62 12.81 14.24
C GLN A 45 2.35 13.18 12.77
N ARG A 46 2.92 12.42 11.82
CA ARG A 46 2.77 12.62 10.38
C ARG A 46 1.76 11.66 9.76
N VAL A 47 1.58 10.47 10.34
CA VAL A 47 0.51 9.53 9.94
C VAL A 47 -0.85 10.20 10.17
N PRO A 48 -1.77 10.20 9.17
CA PRO A 48 -3.09 10.78 9.32
C PRO A 48 -3.86 10.16 10.49
N PRO A 49 -4.71 10.92 11.20
CA PRO A 49 -5.56 10.36 12.25
C PRO A 49 -6.49 9.28 11.68
N GLN A 50 -6.89 8.32 12.52
CA GLN A 50 -7.76 7.20 12.12
C GLN A 50 -7.19 6.33 10.99
N SER A 51 -5.87 6.34 10.82
CA SER A 51 -5.22 5.48 9.83
C SER A 51 -5.40 4.00 10.16
N TRP A 52 -5.38 3.18 9.11
CA TRP A 52 -5.50 1.74 9.14
C TRP A 52 -4.16 1.10 8.83
N ASP A 53 -3.74 0.15 9.66
CA ASP A 53 -2.85 -0.90 9.18
C ASP A 53 -3.72 -1.98 8.52
N SER A 54 -3.62 -2.08 7.18
CA SER A 54 -4.46 -2.97 6.39
C SER A 54 -3.99 -4.43 6.34
N HIS A 55 -2.93 -4.80 7.08
CA HIS A 55 -2.46 -6.18 7.13
C HIS A 55 -1.59 -6.46 8.35
N MET A 56 -2.13 -7.20 9.30
CA MET A 56 -1.38 -7.74 10.42
C MET A 56 -1.93 -9.07 10.92
N HIS A 57 -1.17 -9.74 11.78
CA HIS A 57 -1.53 -11.02 12.37
C HIS A 57 -1.48 -10.95 13.89
N VAL A 58 -2.43 -11.59 14.55
CA VAL A 58 -2.31 -11.96 15.98
C VAL A 58 -2.02 -13.45 16.08
N VAL A 59 -1.19 -13.83 17.03
CA VAL A 59 -0.65 -15.18 17.17
C VAL A 59 -0.56 -15.55 18.65
N GLU A 60 -1.46 -16.40 19.13
CA GLU A 60 -1.50 -16.91 20.51
C GLU A 60 -1.50 -18.46 20.52
N PRO A 61 -0.39 -19.13 20.13
CA PRO A 61 -0.34 -20.58 19.96
C PRO A 61 -0.56 -21.38 21.25
N GLN A 62 -0.42 -20.74 22.41
CA GLN A 62 -0.70 -21.33 23.72
C GLN A 62 -2.21 -21.45 24.00
N ARG A 63 -3.03 -20.66 23.29
CA ARG A 63 -4.47 -20.55 23.50
C ARG A 63 -5.29 -21.06 22.32
N PHE A 64 -4.71 -21.01 21.11
CA PHE A 64 -5.33 -21.51 19.88
C PHE A 64 -4.41 -22.52 19.19
N PRO A 65 -4.94 -23.67 18.72
CA PRO A 65 -4.14 -24.76 18.18
C PRO A 65 -3.50 -24.36 16.84
N ILE A 66 -2.21 -24.64 16.69
CA ILE A 66 -1.50 -24.50 15.41
C ILE A 66 -1.97 -25.62 14.47
N SER A 67 -2.18 -25.29 13.19
CA SER A 67 -2.48 -26.25 12.14
C SER A 67 -1.37 -27.29 12.00
N LYS A 68 -1.74 -28.54 11.74
CA LYS A 68 -0.79 -29.62 11.42
C LYS A 68 0.03 -29.35 10.15
N SER A 69 -0.46 -28.46 9.27
CA SER A 69 0.23 -28.04 8.05
C SER A 69 1.07 -26.77 8.21
N ALA A 70 1.23 -26.25 9.43
CA ALA A 70 2.04 -25.06 9.67
C ALA A 70 3.51 -25.29 9.26
N VAL A 71 4.06 -24.34 8.51
CA VAL A 71 5.41 -24.43 7.93
C VAL A 71 6.49 -23.80 8.83
N TYR A 72 6.11 -23.28 9.99
CA TYR A 72 7.01 -22.73 11.01
C TYR A 72 6.33 -22.73 12.37
N GLU A 73 7.14 -22.69 13.43
CA GLU A 73 6.68 -22.50 14.80
C GLU A 73 6.66 -21.00 15.14
N PRO A 74 5.50 -20.43 15.53
CA PRO A 74 5.39 -19.01 15.79
C PRO A 74 5.70 -18.64 17.25
N SER A 75 6.21 -17.42 17.45
CA SER A 75 6.20 -16.73 18.74
C SER A 75 4.83 -16.12 19.05
N VAL A 76 4.57 -15.85 20.32
CA VAL A 76 3.35 -15.17 20.79
C VAL A 76 3.39 -13.70 20.41
N HIS A 77 2.28 -13.21 19.85
CA HIS A 77 2.03 -11.84 19.42
C HIS A 77 0.55 -11.52 19.66
N THR A 78 0.25 -10.91 20.79
CA THR A 78 -1.13 -10.65 21.25
C THR A 78 -1.74 -9.40 20.61
N LEU A 79 -3.05 -9.19 20.81
CA LEU A 79 -3.70 -7.93 20.46
C LEU A 79 -3.06 -6.75 21.22
N GLU A 80 -2.73 -6.95 22.48
CA GLU A 80 -2.12 -5.94 23.34
C GLU A 80 -0.72 -5.54 22.84
N ASP A 81 0.05 -6.51 22.32
CA ASP A 81 1.33 -6.25 21.65
C ASP A 81 1.13 -5.46 20.34
N ALA A 82 0.13 -5.84 19.53
CA ALA A 82 -0.20 -5.13 18.29
C ALA A 82 -0.59 -3.67 18.58
N LEU A 83 -1.46 -3.42 19.56
CA LEU A 83 -1.85 -2.06 19.95
C LEU A 83 -0.68 -1.24 20.47
N THR A 84 0.23 -1.88 21.21
CA THR A 84 1.46 -1.23 21.68
C THR A 84 2.34 -0.83 20.51
N PHE A 85 2.55 -1.74 19.55
CA PHE A 85 3.31 -1.47 18.33
C PHE A 85 2.69 -0.34 17.49
N GLU A 86 1.39 -0.39 17.19
CA GLU A 86 0.73 0.62 16.36
C GLU A 86 0.70 2.01 17.00
N SER A 87 0.69 2.08 18.34
CA SER A 87 0.82 3.35 19.06
C SER A 87 2.15 4.06 18.78
N THR A 88 3.21 3.32 18.41
CA THR A 88 4.50 3.90 18.02
C THR A 88 4.46 4.55 16.64
N LEU A 89 3.56 4.10 15.77
CA LEU A 89 3.33 4.62 14.41
C LEU A 89 2.16 5.61 14.34
N GLY A 90 1.34 5.72 15.37
CA GLY A 90 0.15 6.58 15.38
C GLY A 90 -1.03 6.02 14.58
N VAL A 91 -1.06 4.71 14.36
CA VAL A 91 -2.15 4.02 13.66
C VAL A 91 -3.18 3.53 14.68
N GLU A 92 -4.46 3.68 14.35
CA GLU A 92 -5.56 3.47 15.31
C GLU A 92 -6.45 2.28 14.96
N ASN A 93 -6.51 1.91 13.68
CA ASN A 93 -7.44 0.90 13.16
C ASN A 93 -6.68 -0.26 12.53
N LEU A 94 -7.17 -1.48 12.74
CA LEU A 94 -6.42 -2.70 12.46
C LEU A 94 -7.22 -3.64 11.55
N VAL A 95 -6.56 -4.18 10.53
CA VAL A 95 -7.06 -5.30 9.74
C VAL A 95 -6.28 -6.56 10.11
N PHE A 96 -6.93 -7.43 10.88
CA PHE A 96 -6.39 -8.76 11.17
C PHE A 96 -6.58 -9.66 9.96
N VAL A 97 -5.51 -10.30 9.53
CA VAL A 97 -5.48 -11.25 8.43
C VAL A 97 -5.13 -12.61 9.01
N GLN A 98 -5.87 -13.65 8.65
CA GLN A 98 -5.61 -15.00 9.12
C GLN A 98 -4.24 -15.50 8.64
N PRO A 99 -3.28 -15.81 9.54
CA PRO A 99 -1.97 -16.34 9.15
C PRO A 99 -2.06 -17.84 8.84
N SER A 100 -1.21 -18.31 7.93
CA SER A 100 -1.27 -19.70 7.44
C SER A 100 -1.01 -20.77 8.52
N ILE A 101 -0.40 -20.40 9.64
CA ILE A 101 -0.12 -21.31 10.78
C ILE A 101 -1.39 -21.85 11.43
N TYR A 102 -2.52 -21.16 11.33
CA TYR A 102 -3.79 -21.60 11.91
C TYR A 102 -4.72 -22.25 10.89
N GLY A 103 -4.33 -22.31 9.60
CA GLY A 103 -5.17 -22.85 8.55
C GLY A 103 -6.54 -22.14 8.50
N THR A 104 -7.62 -22.92 8.55
CA THR A 104 -9.01 -22.44 8.56
C THR A 104 -9.56 -22.17 9.97
N ASP A 105 -8.79 -22.37 11.04
CA ASP A 105 -9.20 -22.01 12.38
C ASP A 105 -8.96 -20.51 12.61
N ASN A 106 -10.00 -19.70 12.43
CA ASN A 106 -9.94 -18.25 12.58
C ASN A 106 -10.11 -17.77 14.03
N SER A 107 -10.15 -18.67 15.03
CA SER A 107 -10.53 -18.34 16.41
C SER A 107 -9.65 -17.27 17.06
N CYS A 108 -8.34 -17.27 16.76
CA CYS A 108 -7.41 -16.26 17.30
C CYS A 108 -7.75 -14.85 16.78
N LEU A 109 -7.92 -14.71 15.47
CA LEU A 109 -8.33 -13.46 14.82
C LEU A 109 -9.70 -12.99 15.30
N LEU A 110 -10.68 -13.89 15.40
CA LEU A 110 -12.04 -13.57 15.84
C LEU A 110 -12.06 -13.10 17.29
N ALA A 111 -11.25 -13.71 18.17
CA ALA A 111 -11.10 -13.27 19.55
C ALA A 111 -10.49 -11.86 19.66
N ALA A 112 -9.53 -11.51 18.79
CA ALA A 112 -8.98 -10.16 18.72
C ALA A 112 -10.02 -9.14 18.21
N LEU A 113 -10.82 -9.50 17.20
CA LEU A 113 -11.92 -8.66 16.71
C LEU A 113 -12.99 -8.42 17.78
N ALA A 114 -13.38 -9.45 18.53
CA ALA A 114 -14.37 -9.32 19.59
C ALA A 114 -13.92 -8.34 20.69
N LYS A 115 -12.62 -8.29 20.99
CA LYS A 115 -12.03 -7.32 21.93
C LYS A 115 -11.94 -5.91 21.36
N LEU A 116 -11.48 -5.77 20.10
CA LEU A 116 -11.22 -4.46 19.48
C LEU A 116 -12.49 -3.75 19.02
N GLY A 117 -13.47 -4.53 18.56
CA GLY A 117 -14.76 -4.06 18.07
C GLY A 117 -14.74 -3.56 16.60
N PRO A 118 -15.89 -3.59 15.91
CA PRO A 118 -16.00 -3.26 14.50
C PRO A 118 -15.86 -1.75 14.20
N ALA A 119 -15.73 -0.88 15.20
CA ALA A 119 -15.39 0.52 14.95
C ALA A 119 -13.93 0.70 14.53
N ARG A 120 -13.04 -0.18 15.01
CA ARG A 120 -11.58 -0.08 14.81
C ARG A 120 -10.95 -1.34 14.23
N GLY A 121 -11.69 -2.44 14.17
CA GLY A 121 -11.21 -3.74 13.70
C GLY A 121 -11.90 -4.20 12.42
N ARG A 122 -11.12 -4.80 11.52
CA ARG A 122 -11.60 -5.60 10.39
C ARG A 122 -10.86 -6.92 10.31
N GLY A 123 -11.51 -7.93 9.73
CA GLY A 123 -10.95 -9.27 9.58
C GLY A 123 -10.93 -9.75 8.13
N VAL A 124 -9.88 -10.47 7.77
CA VAL A 124 -9.79 -11.29 6.55
C VAL A 124 -9.52 -12.73 6.98
N VAL A 125 -10.49 -13.61 6.76
CA VAL A 125 -10.47 -15.00 7.24
C VAL A 125 -10.06 -15.99 6.15
N VAL A 126 -9.62 -17.18 6.54
CA VAL A 126 -9.47 -18.33 5.62
C VAL A 126 -10.59 -19.31 5.89
N VAL A 127 -11.28 -19.75 4.84
CA VAL A 127 -12.37 -20.72 4.94
C VAL A 127 -12.10 -21.91 4.04
N ASP A 128 -12.71 -23.04 4.37
CA ASP A 128 -12.92 -24.12 3.43
C ASP A 128 -14.28 -23.90 2.73
N PRO A 129 -14.30 -23.59 1.42
CA PRO A 129 -15.53 -23.32 0.69
C PRO A 129 -16.54 -24.47 0.67
N ASP A 130 -16.09 -25.70 0.93
CA ASP A 130 -16.92 -26.89 0.86
C ASP A 130 -17.62 -27.20 2.19
N THR A 131 -17.16 -26.61 3.30
CA THR A 131 -17.66 -26.90 4.66
C THR A 131 -18.17 -25.68 5.43
N ILE A 132 -17.84 -24.46 5.01
CA ILE A 132 -18.25 -23.24 5.73
C ILE A 132 -19.77 -22.96 5.62
N GLU A 133 -20.41 -22.72 6.77
CA GLU A 133 -21.83 -22.43 6.89
C GLU A 133 -22.15 -20.94 6.72
N GLN A 134 -23.34 -20.60 6.20
CA GLN A 134 -23.72 -19.20 5.97
C GLN A 134 -23.92 -18.43 7.27
N GLU A 135 -24.51 -19.07 8.27
CA GLU A 135 -24.79 -18.49 9.58
C GLU A 135 -23.49 -18.07 10.28
N THR A 136 -22.46 -18.93 10.21
CA THR A 136 -21.10 -18.61 10.71
C THR A 136 -20.53 -17.36 10.04
N LEU A 137 -20.72 -17.21 8.72
CA LEU A 137 -20.24 -16.04 7.98
C LEU A 137 -20.98 -14.75 8.36
N ASP A 138 -22.27 -14.83 8.71
CA ASP A 138 -23.04 -13.68 9.19
C ASP A 138 -22.59 -13.23 10.59
N GLU A 139 -22.32 -14.18 11.48
CA GLU A 139 -21.73 -13.89 12.79
C GLU A 139 -20.37 -13.20 12.65
N TRP A 140 -19.51 -13.73 11.77
CA TRP A 140 -18.20 -13.14 11.50
C TRP A 140 -18.32 -11.76 10.85
N HIS A 141 -19.30 -11.55 9.97
CA HIS A 141 -19.57 -10.23 9.42
C HIS A 141 -19.94 -9.23 10.51
N ALA A 142 -20.82 -9.60 11.45
CA ALA A 142 -21.20 -8.75 12.57
C ALA A 142 -19.99 -8.40 13.46
N LEU A 143 -19.05 -9.33 13.64
CA LEU A 143 -17.79 -9.11 14.37
C LEU A 143 -16.79 -8.19 13.64
N GLY A 144 -16.96 -7.95 12.34
CA GLY A 144 -16.09 -7.07 11.54
C GLY A 144 -15.30 -7.77 10.44
N VAL A 145 -15.52 -9.06 10.18
CA VAL A 145 -14.92 -9.74 9.02
C VAL A 145 -15.48 -9.14 7.72
N ARG A 146 -14.58 -8.86 6.77
CA ARG A 146 -14.88 -8.22 5.48
C ARG A 146 -14.17 -8.85 4.30
N GLY A 147 -13.44 -9.95 4.50
CA GLY A 147 -12.71 -10.57 3.41
C GLY A 147 -12.39 -12.04 3.63
N LEU A 148 -12.09 -12.70 2.51
CA LEU A 148 -11.51 -14.04 2.45
C LEU A 148 -10.07 -13.95 1.96
N ARG A 149 -9.20 -14.83 2.44
CA ARG A 149 -7.80 -14.90 2.00
C ARG A 149 -7.50 -16.14 1.16
N VAL A 150 -6.87 -15.94 0.02
CA VAL A 150 -6.28 -16.98 -0.82
C VAL A 150 -4.76 -16.77 -0.87
N ASN A 151 -4.01 -17.65 -0.20
CA ASN A 151 -2.56 -17.55 -0.05
C ASN A 151 -1.85 -18.70 -0.76
N LEU A 152 -1.17 -18.41 -1.87
CA LEU A 152 -0.33 -19.38 -2.59
C LEU A 152 1.16 -19.17 -2.28
N GLN A 153 1.57 -17.91 -2.12
CA GLN A 153 2.98 -17.55 -1.99
C GLN A 153 3.61 -18.05 -0.68
N SER A 154 2.95 -17.89 0.48
CA SER A 154 3.55 -18.27 1.77
C SER A 154 3.73 -19.78 1.94
N VAL A 155 2.94 -20.56 1.20
CA VAL A 155 2.92 -22.03 1.25
C VAL A 155 3.64 -22.67 0.05
N GLY A 156 4.27 -21.85 -0.81
CA GLY A 156 5.02 -22.34 -1.97
C GLY A 156 4.15 -23.05 -3.02
N LYS A 157 2.84 -22.74 -3.05
CA LYS A 157 1.90 -23.37 -3.99
C LYS A 157 1.94 -22.62 -5.32
N VAL A 158 2.09 -23.37 -6.40
CA VAL A 158 1.87 -22.87 -7.76
C VAL A 158 0.58 -23.51 -8.26
N MET A 159 -0.23 -22.73 -8.95
CA MET A 159 -1.47 -23.19 -9.57
C MET A 159 -1.44 -22.84 -11.04
N GLU A 160 -2.01 -23.73 -11.85
CA GLU A 160 -2.35 -23.40 -13.23
C GLU A 160 -3.55 -22.44 -13.25
N GLN A 161 -3.72 -21.72 -14.37
CA GLN A 161 -4.75 -20.69 -14.48
C GLN A 161 -6.17 -21.21 -14.17
N SER A 162 -6.51 -22.40 -14.66
CA SER A 162 -7.84 -23.02 -14.43
C SER A 162 -8.07 -23.37 -12.96
N GLU A 163 -7.04 -23.79 -12.23
CA GLU A 163 -7.13 -24.10 -10.80
C GLU A 163 -7.29 -22.83 -9.96
N LEU A 164 -6.54 -21.78 -10.29
CA LEU A 164 -6.64 -20.48 -9.65
C LEU A 164 -8.03 -19.86 -9.90
N GLU A 165 -8.51 -19.95 -11.14
CA GLU A 165 -9.86 -19.54 -11.52
C GLU A 165 -10.92 -20.27 -10.70
N ALA A 166 -10.91 -21.60 -10.70
CA ALA A 166 -11.87 -22.40 -9.95
C ALA A 166 -11.82 -22.13 -8.43
N THR A 167 -10.63 -21.84 -7.90
CA THR A 167 -10.45 -21.44 -6.50
C THR A 167 -11.10 -20.08 -6.24
N LEU A 168 -10.79 -19.05 -7.03
CA LEU A 168 -11.32 -17.71 -6.83
C LEU A 168 -12.82 -17.62 -7.06
N PHE A 169 -13.40 -18.37 -8.00
CA PHE A 169 -14.85 -18.41 -8.19
C PHE A 169 -15.60 -19.01 -7.00
N ARG A 170 -15.04 -20.05 -6.35
CA ARG A 170 -15.59 -20.63 -5.11
C ARG A 170 -15.59 -19.61 -3.98
N HIS A 171 -14.47 -18.90 -3.78
CA HIS A 171 -14.37 -17.84 -2.78
C HIS A 171 -15.29 -16.66 -3.10
N ALA A 172 -15.40 -16.26 -4.37
CA ALA A 172 -16.29 -15.17 -4.79
C ALA A 172 -17.76 -15.51 -4.53
N LYS A 173 -18.19 -16.76 -4.72
CA LYS A 173 -19.55 -17.21 -4.37
C LYS A 173 -19.87 -16.96 -2.90
N ILE A 174 -18.90 -17.17 -2.01
CA ILE A 174 -19.05 -16.96 -0.57
C ILE A 174 -19.01 -15.47 -0.21
N ALA A 175 -18.14 -14.70 -0.87
CA ALA A 175 -17.89 -13.30 -0.55
C ALA A 175 -19.01 -12.35 -1.02
N ARG A 176 -19.64 -12.63 -2.17
CA ARG A 176 -20.65 -11.74 -2.80
C ARG A 176 -21.82 -11.35 -1.89
N PRO A 177 -22.51 -12.27 -1.17
CA PRO A 177 -23.67 -11.92 -0.36
C PRO A 177 -23.41 -10.87 0.72
N ARG A 178 -22.16 -10.76 1.18
CA ARG A 178 -21.73 -9.85 2.27
C ARG A 178 -20.88 -8.69 1.78
N ASN A 179 -20.74 -8.54 0.46
CA ASN A 179 -19.81 -7.61 -0.17
C ASN A 179 -18.39 -7.71 0.40
N TRP A 180 -17.94 -8.94 0.67
CA TRP A 180 -16.59 -9.20 1.15
C TRP A 180 -15.58 -9.12 0.00
N ILE A 181 -14.35 -8.72 0.33
CA ILE A 181 -13.22 -8.75 -0.59
C ILE A 181 -12.61 -10.15 -0.66
N ILE A 182 -11.80 -10.40 -1.68
CA ILE A 182 -10.83 -11.50 -1.69
C ILE A 182 -9.42 -10.93 -1.69
N GLU A 183 -8.68 -11.21 -0.63
CA GLU A 183 -7.26 -10.96 -0.52
C GLU A 183 -6.49 -12.11 -1.18
N VAL A 184 -5.55 -11.78 -2.07
CA VAL A 184 -4.81 -12.74 -2.88
C VAL A 184 -3.32 -12.50 -2.72
N TYR A 185 -2.61 -13.52 -2.21
CA TYR A 185 -1.16 -13.52 -2.11
C TYR A 185 -0.54 -14.53 -3.09
N VAL A 186 -0.07 -14.01 -4.23
CA VAL A 186 0.57 -14.76 -5.32
C VAL A 186 1.85 -14.05 -5.77
N PRO A 187 2.83 -14.77 -6.35
CA PRO A 187 3.99 -14.14 -6.97
C PRO A 187 3.61 -13.30 -8.19
N LEU A 188 4.34 -12.21 -8.44
CA LEU A 188 3.98 -11.19 -9.44
C LEU A 188 3.80 -11.78 -10.84
N LYS A 189 4.59 -12.79 -11.18
CA LYS A 189 4.53 -13.52 -12.45
C LYS A 189 3.20 -14.25 -12.71
N MET A 190 2.38 -14.47 -11.68
CA MET A 190 1.04 -15.06 -11.80
C MET A 190 -0.07 -14.03 -12.00
N ILE A 191 0.20 -12.73 -11.81
CA ILE A 191 -0.80 -11.67 -11.97
C ILE A 191 -1.45 -11.62 -13.38
N PRO A 192 -0.78 -11.97 -14.50
CA PRO A 192 -1.45 -12.08 -15.79
C PRO A 192 -2.64 -13.04 -15.81
N MET A 193 -2.61 -14.12 -15.01
CA MET A 193 -3.76 -15.01 -14.86
C MET A 193 -4.94 -14.26 -14.21
N LEU A 194 -4.66 -13.48 -13.16
CA LEU A 194 -5.67 -12.69 -12.44
C LEU A 194 -6.31 -11.62 -13.33
N GLU A 195 -5.56 -11.02 -14.26
CA GLU A 195 -6.08 -10.04 -15.22
C GLU A 195 -7.29 -10.58 -16.01
N SER A 196 -7.26 -11.88 -16.36
CA SER A 196 -8.37 -12.56 -17.04
C SER A 196 -9.50 -13.02 -16.09
N ILE A 197 -9.18 -13.27 -14.82
CA ILE A 197 -10.11 -13.87 -13.86
C ILE A 197 -10.93 -12.80 -13.12
N VAL A 198 -10.26 -11.81 -12.55
CA VAL A 198 -10.84 -10.83 -11.62
C VAL A 198 -12.08 -10.11 -12.16
N PRO A 199 -12.13 -9.65 -13.43
CA PRO A 199 -13.32 -8.97 -13.97
C PRO A 199 -14.60 -9.80 -13.92
N ARG A 200 -14.48 -11.14 -13.86
CA ARG A 200 -15.63 -12.08 -13.85
C ARG A 200 -16.05 -12.49 -12.44
N LEU A 201 -15.28 -12.14 -11.41
CA LEU A 201 -15.56 -12.55 -10.03
C LEU A 201 -16.71 -11.77 -9.41
N GLY A 202 -16.98 -10.54 -9.82
CA GLY A 202 -18.04 -9.71 -9.22
C GLY A 202 -17.80 -9.40 -7.73
N VAL A 203 -16.53 -9.38 -7.31
CA VAL A 203 -16.09 -8.96 -5.98
C VAL A 203 -14.86 -8.07 -6.11
N THR A 204 -14.57 -7.27 -5.09
CA THR A 204 -13.30 -6.55 -5.00
C THR A 204 -12.18 -7.52 -4.64
N VAL A 205 -11.04 -7.37 -5.29
CA VAL A 205 -9.82 -8.13 -5.01
C VAL A 205 -8.76 -7.21 -4.41
N CYS A 206 -7.99 -7.70 -3.44
CA CYS A 206 -6.83 -7.02 -2.90
C CYS A 206 -5.58 -7.88 -3.11
N ILE A 207 -4.57 -7.35 -3.77
CA ILE A 207 -3.29 -8.04 -3.98
C ILE A 207 -2.35 -7.70 -2.83
N ASP A 208 -1.78 -8.71 -2.19
CA ASP A 208 -0.85 -8.55 -1.07
C ASP A 208 0.57 -8.13 -1.52
N HIS A 209 1.25 -7.37 -0.65
CA HIS A 209 2.70 -7.14 -0.64
C HIS A 209 3.33 -6.79 -2.01
N PHE A 210 2.90 -5.69 -2.65
CA PHE A 210 3.37 -5.25 -3.98
C PHE A 210 3.16 -6.29 -5.11
N GLY A 211 2.34 -7.31 -4.87
CA GLY A 211 2.20 -8.46 -5.77
C GLY A 211 3.39 -9.43 -5.69
N SER A 212 4.18 -9.40 -4.62
CA SER A 212 5.31 -10.31 -4.38
C SER A 212 6.29 -10.43 -5.56
N PRO A 213 6.92 -9.32 -5.97
CA PRO A 213 7.89 -9.32 -7.06
C PRO A 213 9.12 -10.18 -6.75
N GLU A 214 9.67 -10.85 -7.77
CA GLU A 214 11.04 -11.37 -7.73
C GLU A 214 11.98 -10.22 -8.13
N LEU A 215 12.53 -9.51 -7.14
CA LEU A 215 13.40 -8.36 -7.38
C LEU A 215 14.85 -8.80 -7.63
N PRO A 216 15.55 -8.18 -8.60
CA PRO A 216 16.96 -8.47 -8.82
C PRO A 216 17.78 -8.09 -7.59
N ALA A 217 18.85 -8.84 -7.32
CA ALA A 217 19.79 -8.42 -6.28
C ALA A 217 20.45 -7.11 -6.72
N ILE A 218 20.15 -6.01 -6.02
CA ILE A 218 20.72 -4.67 -6.27
C ILE A 218 22.18 -4.61 -5.76
N SER A 219 22.96 -5.67 -5.96
CA SER A 219 24.40 -5.72 -5.67
C SER A 219 25.27 -5.31 -6.87
N LEU A 220 24.69 -4.96 -8.03
CA LEU A 220 25.47 -4.60 -9.23
C LEU A 220 24.89 -3.46 -10.09
N CYS A 221 23.77 -2.84 -9.71
CA CYS A 221 23.39 -1.59 -10.36
C CYS A 221 24.41 -0.53 -9.92
N LYS A 222 25.37 -0.23 -10.81
CA LYS A 222 26.21 0.98 -10.74
C LYS A 222 25.36 2.09 -10.13
N GLU A 223 25.84 2.65 -9.03
CA GLU A 223 25.19 3.75 -8.33
C GLU A 223 24.59 4.69 -9.38
N ASN A 224 23.26 4.84 -9.39
CA ASN A 224 22.45 5.73 -10.24
C ASN A 224 21.69 5.17 -11.47
N LEU A 225 21.64 3.87 -11.77
CA LEU A 225 20.67 3.40 -12.79
C LEU A 225 19.24 3.29 -12.21
N PRO A 226 18.23 3.92 -12.84
CA PRO A 226 16.84 3.81 -12.40
C PRO A 226 16.32 2.38 -12.61
N PHE A 227 15.63 1.85 -11.62
CA PHE A 227 14.90 0.58 -11.74
C PHE A 227 13.58 0.82 -12.48
N ASP A 228 13.38 0.10 -13.59
CA ASP A 228 12.11 0.10 -14.32
C ASP A 228 11.26 -1.12 -13.89
N PRO A 229 10.17 -0.91 -13.13
CA PRO A 229 9.34 -2.01 -12.66
C PRO A 229 8.59 -2.73 -13.79
N TYR A 230 8.41 -2.12 -14.97
CA TYR A 230 7.79 -2.78 -16.12
C TYR A 230 8.64 -3.90 -16.73
N THR A 231 9.90 -4.02 -16.32
CA THR A 231 10.75 -5.17 -16.65
C THR A 231 10.38 -6.43 -15.87
N LEU A 232 9.63 -6.31 -14.77
CA LEU A 232 9.20 -7.44 -13.96
C LEU A 232 8.02 -8.19 -14.64
N PRO A 233 8.10 -9.53 -14.80
CA PRO A 233 6.99 -10.32 -15.32
C PRO A 233 5.72 -10.14 -14.48
N GLY A 234 4.63 -9.68 -15.12
CA GLY A 234 3.33 -9.46 -14.49
C GLY A 234 3.08 -8.04 -13.96
N PHE A 235 4.08 -7.15 -13.94
CA PHE A 235 3.87 -5.78 -13.47
C PHE A 235 2.89 -4.98 -14.33
N HIS A 236 2.95 -5.14 -15.66
CA HIS A 236 2.00 -4.49 -16.56
C HIS A 236 0.55 -4.91 -16.27
N SER A 237 0.31 -6.21 -16.08
CA SER A 237 -0.99 -6.76 -15.70
C SER A 237 -1.46 -6.26 -14.34
N LEU A 238 -0.55 -6.07 -13.37
CA LEU A 238 -0.88 -5.49 -12.07
C LEU A 238 -1.39 -4.04 -12.21
N ILE A 239 -0.70 -3.22 -13.00
CA ILE A 239 -1.12 -1.84 -13.30
C ILE A 239 -2.48 -1.82 -14.02
N SER A 240 -2.69 -2.71 -14.99
CA SER A 240 -3.96 -2.86 -15.71
C SER A 240 -5.13 -3.20 -14.76
N LEU A 241 -4.91 -4.15 -13.86
CA LEU A 241 -5.90 -4.58 -12.86
C LEU A 241 -6.32 -3.45 -11.92
N ILE A 242 -5.37 -2.70 -11.35
CA ILE A 242 -5.71 -1.63 -10.40
C ILE A 242 -6.38 -0.45 -11.11
N ARG A 243 -6.02 -0.16 -12.37
CA ARG A 243 -6.68 0.89 -13.19
C ARG A 243 -8.13 0.56 -13.51
N THR A 244 -8.45 -0.72 -13.69
CA THR A 244 -9.82 -1.19 -13.96
C THR A 244 -10.76 -0.94 -12.76
N GLY A 245 -10.21 -0.74 -11.56
CA GLY A 245 -10.93 -0.19 -10.42
C GLY A 245 -11.61 -1.21 -9.50
N SER A 246 -11.60 -2.50 -9.83
CA SER A 246 -12.07 -3.59 -8.95
C SER A 246 -10.97 -4.21 -8.08
N THR A 247 -9.73 -3.74 -8.22
CA THR A 247 -8.55 -4.32 -7.57
C THR A 247 -7.81 -3.27 -6.75
N TYR A 248 -7.47 -3.62 -5.51
CA TYR A 248 -6.57 -2.86 -4.63
C TYR A 248 -5.19 -3.54 -4.59
N ILE A 249 -4.17 -2.75 -4.27
CA ILE A 249 -2.80 -3.22 -4.03
C ILE A 249 -2.31 -2.75 -2.66
N LYS A 250 -1.84 -3.69 -1.84
CA LYS A 250 -1.17 -3.40 -0.57
C LYS A 250 0.30 -3.09 -0.79
N VAL A 251 0.74 -1.92 -0.35
CA VAL A 251 2.16 -1.62 -0.14
C VAL A 251 2.52 -2.02 1.30
N SER A 252 3.27 -3.12 1.44
CA SER A 252 3.58 -3.71 2.75
C SER A 252 4.77 -4.66 2.68
N ALA A 253 5.23 -5.10 3.86
CA ALA A 253 6.24 -6.13 4.04
C ALA A 253 7.55 -5.96 3.23
N PRO A 254 8.15 -4.75 3.17
CA PRO A 254 9.31 -4.47 2.31
C PRO A 254 10.50 -5.40 2.58
N TYR A 255 10.70 -5.77 3.85
CA TYR A 255 11.77 -6.65 4.33
C TYR A 255 11.68 -8.08 3.77
N ARG A 256 10.54 -8.47 3.20
CA ARG A 256 10.37 -9.75 2.49
C ARG A 256 10.78 -9.67 1.03
N LEU A 257 10.75 -8.47 0.45
CA LEU A 257 10.73 -8.26 -1.00
C LEU A 257 12.06 -7.73 -1.53
N THR A 258 12.64 -6.73 -0.86
CA THR A 258 13.85 -6.05 -1.34
C THR A 258 15.05 -6.31 -0.44
N LYS A 259 16.23 -6.33 -1.08
CA LYS A 259 17.54 -6.32 -0.40
C LYS A 259 18.20 -4.94 -0.45
N ASP A 260 17.57 -3.97 -1.08
CA ASP A 260 18.06 -2.59 -1.12
C ASP A 260 17.55 -1.84 0.12
N ASN A 261 18.47 -1.44 0.99
CA ASN A 261 18.13 -0.65 2.19
C ASN A 261 17.43 0.67 1.82
N GLY A 262 17.71 1.23 0.64
CA GLY A 262 17.02 2.41 0.12
C GLY A 262 15.64 2.14 -0.48
N MET A 263 15.25 0.85 -0.59
CA MET A 263 14.01 0.32 -1.16
C MET A 263 13.69 0.86 -2.56
N ARG A 264 14.70 1.27 -3.34
CA ARG A 264 14.51 2.06 -4.58
C ARG A 264 13.61 1.35 -5.60
N ASP A 265 13.69 0.04 -5.64
CA ASP A 265 12.82 -0.84 -6.44
C ASP A 265 11.33 -0.69 -6.05
N LEU A 266 11.00 -0.88 -4.78
CA LEU A 266 9.66 -0.69 -4.24
C LEU A 266 9.22 0.78 -4.36
N LYS A 267 10.16 1.74 -4.27
CA LYS A 267 9.88 3.16 -4.54
C LYS A 267 9.39 3.40 -5.95
N ALA A 268 10.02 2.79 -6.94
CA ALA A 268 9.59 2.89 -8.33
C ALA A 268 8.20 2.24 -8.52
N MET A 269 7.98 1.05 -7.96
CA MET A 269 6.69 0.35 -8.06
C MET A 269 5.54 1.14 -7.43
N ALA A 270 5.71 1.64 -6.19
CA ALA A 270 4.65 2.39 -5.51
C ALA A 270 4.32 3.71 -6.21
N ARG A 271 5.30 4.40 -6.81
CA ARG A 271 5.03 5.61 -7.62
C ARG A 271 4.15 5.29 -8.81
N GLU A 272 4.40 4.18 -9.51
CA GLU A 272 3.55 3.74 -10.60
C GLU A 272 2.13 3.39 -10.11
N PHE A 273 2.00 2.72 -8.96
CA PHE A 273 0.69 2.40 -8.38
C PHE A 273 -0.11 3.68 -8.04
N LEU A 274 0.51 4.62 -7.32
CA LEU A 274 -0.12 5.87 -6.90
C LEU A 274 -0.46 6.76 -8.10
N SER A 275 0.40 6.79 -9.12
CA SER A 275 0.14 7.51 -10.38
C SER A 275 -1.01 6.87 -11.18
N ALA A 276 -1.05 5.54 -11.25
CA ALA A 276 -2.03 4.82 -12.06
C ALA A 276 -3.42 4.77 -11.42
N ALA A 277 -3.50 4.58 -10.11
CA ALA A 277 -4.75 4.36 -9.38
C ALA A 277 -4.62 4.78 -7.90
N PRO A 278 -4.52 6.08 -7.59
CA PRO A 278 -4.29 6.57 -6.22
C PRO A 278 -5.40 6.16 -5.23
N ASP A 279 -6.59 5.85 -5.73
CA ASP A 279 -7.74 5.37 -4.95
C ASP A 279 -7.76 3.85 -4.73
N ARG A 280 -6.68 3.15 -5.09
CA ARG A 280 -6.54 1.68 -5.03
C ARG A 280 -5.26 1.19 -4.34
N VAL A 281 -4.47 2.09 -3.76
CA VAL A 281 -3.25 1.74 -3.03
C VAL A 281 -3.52 1.87 -1.53
N ILE A 282 -3.18 0.84 -0.76
CA ILE A 282 -3.36 0.83 0.70
C ILE A 282 -2.07 0.44 1.41
N TYR A 283 -1.84 1.02 2.59
CA TYR A 283 -0.68 0.79 3.43
C TYR A 283 -0.89 -0.37 4.41
N ALA A 284 0.17 -1.15 4.68
CA ALA A 284 0.20 -2.05 5.82
C ALA A 284 1.63 -2.35 6.32
N THR A 285 1.74 -2.73 7.60
CA THR A 285 3.03 -3.07 8.22
C THR A 285 3.44 -4.52 8.00
N ASP A 286 2.46 -5.43 7.92
CA ASP A 286 2.66 -6.88 8.02
C ASP A 286 3.22 -7.34 9.39
N TRP A 287 2.89 -6.61 10.47
CA TRP A 287 3.18 -7.02 11.84
C TRP A 287 2.55 -8.40 12.13
N PRO A 288 3.19 -9.33 12.87
CA PRO A 288 4.40 -9.19 13.67
C PRO A 288 5.68 -9.54 12.89
N HIS A 289 5.66 -9.40 11.57
CA HIS A 289 6.80 -9.68 10.71
C HIS A 289 7.20 -11.15 10.72
N THR A 290 6.19 -12.03 10.65
CA THR A 290 6.35 -13.48 10.79
C THR A 290 7.53 -14.04 10.00
N ARG A 291 8.37 -14.86 10.68
CA ARG A 291 9.64 -15.44 10.16
C ARG A 291 10.81 -14.47 10.05
N PHE A 292 10.66 -13.22 10.47
CA PHE A 292 11.72 -12.23 10.54
C PHE A 292 11.82 -11.69 11.96
N THR A 293 13.02 -11.31 12.39
CA THR A 293 13.29 -10.78 13.73
C THR A 293 13.98 -9.43 13.62
N GLY A 294 13.74 -8.55 14.59
CA GLY A 294 14.39 -7.23 14.64
C GLY A 294 14.03 -6.30 13.48
N VAL A 295 12.88 -6.50 12.84
CA VAL A 295 12.41 -5.62 11.76
C VAL A 295 11.97 -4.28 12.35
N ASP A 296 12.57 -3.20 11.88
CA ASP A 296 12.07 -1.84 12.07
C ASP A 296 11.30 -1.39 10.83
N ILE A 297 9.98 -1.22 10.95
CA ILE A 297 9.11 -0.78 9.86
C ILE A 297 9.06 0.74 9.72
N SER A 298 9.63 1.50 10.66
CA SER A 298 9.52 2.96 10.68
C SER A 298 10.08 3.61 9.40
N PRO A 299 11.25 3.20 8.86
CA PRO A 299 11.79 3.76 7.61
C PRO A 299 10.87 3.54 6.41
N PHE A 300 10.14 2.41 6.37
CA PHE A 300 9.15 2.15 5.33
C PHE A 300 7.94 3.07 5.45
N THR A 301 7.47 3.29 6.68
CA THR A 301 6.35 4.18 6.98
C THR A 301 6.69 5.63 6.65
N GLU A 302 7.89 6.10 7.03
CA GLU A 302 8.43 7.40 6.64
C GLU A 302 8.43 7.58 5.13
N TRP A 303 8.92 6.56 4.42
CA TRP A 303 8.94 6.60 2.96
C TRP A 303 7.53 6.67 2.34
N CYS A 304 6.57 5.90 2.85
CA CYS A 304 5.18 5.97 2.39
C CYS A 304 4.58 7.38 2.59
N LEU A 305 4.91 8.05 3.69
CA LEU A 305 4.53 9.45 3.92
C LEU A 305 5.23 10.41 2.95
N ASP A 306 6.53 10.20 2.70
CA ASP A 306 7.30 11.03 1.78
C ASP A 306 6.77 10.95 0.34
N LEU A 307 6.33 9.76 -0.11
CA LEU A 307 5.66 9.60 -1.41
C LEU A 307 4.42 10.48 -1.55
N CYS A 308 3.73 10.77 -0.45
CA CYS A 308 2.49 11.54 -0.44
C CYS A 308 2.72 13.05 -0.30
N THR A 309 3.96 13.51 -0.07
CA THR A 309 4.23 14.90 0.35
C THR A 309 3.86 15.94 -0.71
N HIS A 310 3.88 15.58 -1.99
CA HIS A 310 3.62 16.50 -3.10
C HIS A 310 2.18 16.46 -3.61
N GLU A 311 1.33 15.59 -3.08
CA GLU A 311 -0.06 15.43 -3.52
C GLU A 311 -1.02 15.57 -2.33
N PRO A 312 -1.70 16.73 -2.18
CA PRO A 312 -2.62 16.96 -1.09
C PRO A 312 -3.69 15.86 -0.98
N GLY A 313 -3.84 15.29 0.23
CA GLY A 313 -4.81 14.24 0.51
C GLY A 313 -4.35 12.82 0.13
N LEU A 314 -3.22 12.64 -0.56
CA LEU A 314 -2.75 11.30 -0.92
C LEU A 314 -2.39 10.45 0.30
N ALA A 315 -1.86 11.06 1.36
CA ALA A 315 -1.61 10.36 2.62
C ALA A 315 -2.91 9.86 3.26
N ASP A 316 -3.98 10.68 3.28
CA ASP A 316 -5.29 10.27 3.79
C ASP A 316 -5.88 9.12 2.95
N LYS A 317 -5.68 9.13 1.63
CA LYS A 317 -6.06 8.01 0.76
C LYS A 317 -5.30 6.74 1.11
N LEU A 318 -3.97 6.80 1.10
CA LEU A 318 -3.08 5.65 1.28
C LEU A 318 -3.24 4.98 2.65
N PHE A 319 -3.28 5.78 3.71
CA PHE A 319 -3.30 5.28 5.08
C PHE A 319 -4.71 5.07 5.64
N ARG A 320 -5.74 5.64 5.02
CA ARG A 320 -7.10 5.58 5.58
C ARG A 320 -8.19 5.32 4.56
N ARG A 321 -8.54 6.30 3.72
CA ARG A 321 -9.78 6.29 2.92
C ARG A 321 -9.88 5.09 1.98
N ASN A 322 -8.77 4.65 1.41
CA ASN A 322 -8.80 3.50 0.51
C ASN A 322 -9.12 2.21 1.28
N THR A 323 -8.58 2.02 2.49
CA THR A 323 -8.90 0.88 3.36
C THR A 323 -10.34 0.96 3.86
N GLU A 324 -10.79 2.14 4.30
CA GLU A 324 -12.19 2.34 4.73
C GLU A 324 -13.17 1.96 3.60
N ARG A 325 -12.92 2.45 2.37
CA ARG A 325 -13.75 2.14 1.19
C ARG A 325 -13.69 0.66 0.82
N MET A 326 -12.51 0.05 0.84
CA MET A 326 -12.32 -1.36 0.47
C MET A 326 -13.08 -2.29 1.42
N LEU A 327 -13.11 -1.98 2.72
CA LEU A 327 -13.66 -2.84 3.77
C LEU A 327 -15.01 -2.37 4.31
N GLY A 328 -15.64 -1.36 3.68
CA GLY A 328 -16.91 -0.79 4.14
C GLY A 328 -16.83 -0.26 5.58
N ALA A 329 -15.79 0.52 5.89
CA ALA A 329 -15.63 1.21 7.17
C ALA A 329 -16.00 2.70 7.12
N ASP A 330 -16.40 3.21 5.95
CA ASP A 330 -16.84 4.60 5.73
C ASP A 330 -18.10 5.00 6.53
N SER A 331 -18.81 4.02 7.11
CA SER A 331 -20.20 4.14 7.57
C SER A 331 -20.43 3.85 9.06
N VAL A 332 -19.38 3.80 9.89
CA VAL A 332 -19.49 3.54 11.33
C VAL A 332 -19.45 4.82 12.15
#